data_AF-A0A2A4N3J6-F1
#
_entry.id   AF-A0A2A4N3J6-F1
#
_cell.length_a   1.000
_cell.length_b   1.000
_cell.length_c   1.000
_cell.angle_alpha   90.00
_cell.angle_beta   90.00
_cell.angle_gamma   90.00
#
_symmetry.space_group_name_H-M   'P 1'
#
loop_
_entity.id
_entity.type
_entity.pdbx_description
1 polymer ?
#
loop_
_entity_poly.entity_id
_entity_poly.type
_entity_poly.pdbx_seq_one_letter_code
_entity_poly.pdbx_strand_id
1 'polypeptide(L)'
;MVLFLYATQPVAFGQNECDKHLNKAMSFYENAQFDSVINLLKYSLKNCWHKKRTKLNIYKYLAGAYYEIDNMELSKYHLHKLLQRRPYYKINSSTDPSAFIAHINKTTILPVLNLGIRHLFFVPLDIMKIKVLKEYKTANIYSFYPIPDYQGQVSIDFELHINKNLSVYSPVALIYNNFNPGPRTQIQGNVDTTYYTNNFTEKRTILQLPILIKTTMCKNQVGFSPYVGFYYSYLIRDKIDISQLKVNTGTNPYGKMAGWSFFNIGDIRNIRNNYNLGWIAGMNLSWSKNSWKIYLDYRYGSDYLNMVDEENRYAHAELYNDYGYLDSDIKLSYHSITLGYSRTIIYKFKDKFNQ
;
A
#
# COMPACT_ATOMS: atom_id res chain seq x y z
N MET A 1 11.20 35.25 29.70
CA MET A 1 9.93 34.57 30.02
C MET A 1 10.27 33.25 30.70
N VAL A 2 10.18 33.21 32.02
CA VAL A 2 10.63 32.09 32.87
C VAL A 2 9.43 31.20 33.17
N LEU A 3 9.41 29.98 32.63
CA LEU A 3 8.37 28.99 32.91
C LEU A 3 8.67 28.29 34.24
N PHE A 4 7.86 28.57 35.26
CA PHE A 4 7.83 27.81 36.52
C PHE A 4 7.08 26.48 36.30
N LEU A 5 7.82 25.37 36.27
CA LEU A 5 7.28 24.01 36.29
C LEU A 5 6.90 23.65 37.74
N TYR A 6 5.62 23.78 38.08
CA TYR A 6 5.07 23.20 39.30
C TYR A 6 5.01 21.67 39.15
N ALA A 7 6.00 20.97 39.72
CA ALA A 7 5.99 19.53 39.86
C ALA A 7 5.06 19.14 41.02
N THR A 8 3.79 18.89 40.74
CA THR A 8 2.88 18.25 41.68
C THR A 8 3.33 16.81 41.90
N GLN A 9 3.69 16.44 43.13
CA GLN A 9 4.03 15.05 43.46
C GLN A 9 2.81 14.15 43.26
N PRO A 10 2.91 13.07 42.47
CA PRO A 10 1.80 12.15 42.31
C PRO A 10 1.57 11.40 43.62
N VAL A 11 0.42 11.66 44.23
CA VAL A 11 -0.08 10.99 45.43
C VAL A 11 -0.32 9.52 45.08
N ALA A 12 0.59 8.63 45.50
CA ALA A 12 0.56 7.19 45.25
C ALA A 12 -0.40 6.47 46.22
N PHE A 13 -1.68 6.82 46.20
CA PHE A 13 -2.71 6.15 46.99
C PHE A 13 -3.50 5.18 46.10
N GLY A 14 -3.44 3.88 46.41
CA GLY A 14 -4.36 2.87 45.87
C GLY A 14 -3.77 1.67 45.10
N GLN A 15 -2.45 1.57 44.86
CA GLN A 15 -1.90 0.43 44.09
C GLN A 15 -1.83 -0.88 44.89
N ASN A 16 -1.55 -0.81 46.19
CA ASN A 16 -1.33 -2.01 47.02
C ASN A 16 -2.59 -2.89 47.17
N GLU A 17 -3.77 -2.27 47.26
CA GLU A 17 -5.03 -3.00 47.41
C GLU A 17 -5.43 -3.75 46.13
N CYS A 18 -5.17 -3.15 44.96
CA CYS A 18 -5.49 -3.74 43.66
C CYS A 18 -4.67 -5.00 43.36
N ASP A 19 -3.38 -5.00 43.71
CA ASP A 19 -2.51 -6.17 43.58
C ASP A 19 -2.90 -7.28 44.57
N LYS A 20 -3.31 -6.89 45.79
CA LYS A 20 -3.84 -7.84 46.79
C LYS A 20 -5.12 -8.53 46.30
N HIS A 21 -6.05 -7.79 45.68
CA HIS A 21 -7.25 -8.38 45.08
C HIS A 21 -6.93 -9.33 43.93
N LEU A 22 -5.94 -9.01 43.11
CA LEU A 22 -5.53 -9.87 41.99
C LEU A 22 -4.94 -11.19 42.50
N ASN A 23 -4.02 -11.13 43.47
CA ASN A 23 -3.41 -12.33 44.05
C ASN A 23 -4.46 -13.20 44.77
N LYS A 24 -5.40 -12.56 45.49
CA LYS A 24 -6.51 -13.27 46.13
C LYS A 24 -7.41 -13.96 45.10
N ALA A 25 -7.71 -13.30 43.98
CA ALA A 25 -8.49 -13.90 42.91
C ALA A 25 -7.78 -15.10 42.27
N MET A 26 -6.44 -15.09 42.17
CA MET A 26 -5.69 -16.26 41.67
C MET A 26 -5.81 -17.45 42.63
N SER A 27 -5.68 -17.22 43.94
CA SER A 27 -5.88 -18.28 44.95
C SER A 27 -7.32 -18.83 44.93
N PHE A 28 -8.34 -17.98 44.76
CA PHE A 28 -9.72 -18.45 44.61
C PHE A 28 -9.94 -19.25 43.32
N TYR A 29 -9.22 -18.93 42.25
CA TYR A 29 -9.28 -19.72 41.03
C TYR A 29 -8.72 -21.14 41.24
N GLU A 30 -7.59 -21.25 41.93
CA GLU A 30 -6.98 -22.55 42.28
C GLU A 30 -7.88 -23.41 43.17
N ASN A 31 -8.68 -22.76 44.03
CA ASN A 31 -9.67 -23.42 44.90
C ASN A 31 -11.05 -23.63 44.22
N ALA A 32 -11.17 -23.44 42.90
CA ALA A 32 -12.42 -23.55 42.14
C ALA A 32 -13.58 -22.65 42.64
N GLN A 33 -13.28 -21.54 43.31
CA GLN A 33 -14.26 -20.56 43.78
C GLN A 33 -14.52 -19.47 42.72
N PHE A 34 -15.04 -19.88 41.56
CA PHE A 34 -15.10 -19.05 40.35
C PHE A 34 -15.93 -17.76 40.49
N ASP A 35 -17.04 -17.78 41.23
CA ASP A 35 -17.86 -16.57 41.48
C ASP A 35 -17.06 -15.49 42.22
N SER A 36 -16.26 -15.90 43.21
CA SER A 36 -15.38 -15.01 43.96
C SER A 36 -14.29 -14.42 43.07
N VAL A 37 -13.72 -15.22 42.16
CA VAL A 37 -12.77 -14.73 41.13
C VAL A 37 -13.43 -13.66 40.28
N ILE A 38 -14.62 -13.94 39.75
CA ILE A 38 -15.34 -13.06 38.84
C ILE A 38 -15.61 -11.71 39.52
N ASN A 39 -16.13 -11.72 40.74
CA ASN A 39 -16.46 -10.50 41.48
C ASN A 39 -15.22 -9.66 41.78
N LEU A 40 -14.15 -10.27 42.28
CA LEU A 40 -12.89 -9.58 42.57
C LEU A 40 -12.25 -8.98 41.32
N LEU A 41 -12.19 -9.74 40.24
CA LEU A 41 -11.57 -9.30 38.99
C LEU A 41 -12.40 -8.24 38.27
N LYS A 42 -13.74 -8.30 38.32
CA LYS A 42 -14.62 -7.23 37.84
C LYS A 42 -14.43 -5.93 38.62
N TYR A 43 -14.41 -6.01 39.95
CA TYR A 43 -14.12 -4.88 40.82
C TYR A 43 -12.76 -4.27 40.49
N SER A 44 -11.73 -5.12 40.38
CA SER A 44 -10.37 -4.72 40.04
C SER A 44 -10.28 -4.04 38.66
N LEU A 45 -10.99 -4.53 37.64
CA LEU A 45 -11.03 -3.86 36.33
C LEU A 45 -11.71 -2.49 36.36
N LYS A 46 -12.73 -2.31 37.21
CA LYS A 46 -13.52 -1.08 37.29
C LYS A 46 -12.80 0.00 38.10
N ASN A 47 -12.21 -0.37 39.23
CA ASN A 47 -11.73 0.57 40.23
C ASN A 47 -10.21 0.75 40.24
N CYS A 48 -9.45 -0.11 39.56
CA CYS A 48 -7.99 -0.06 39.57
C CYS A 48 -7.37 0.30 38.20
N TRP A 49 -6.31 1.10 38.24
CA TRP A 49 -5.50 1.39 37.06
C TRP A 49 -4.41 0.33 36.83
N HIS A 50 -4.77 -0.70 36.07
CA HIS A 50 -3.85 -1.80 35.73
C HIS A 50 -2.94 -1.50 34.53
N LYS A 51 -1.68 -1.93 34.62
CA LYS A 51 -0.77 -2.03 33.45
C LYS A 51 -1.39 -2.95 32.38
N LYS A 52 -1.04 -2.72 31.11
CA LYS A 52 -1.58 -3.48 29.96
C LYS A 52 -1.44 -5.01 30.12
N ARG A 53 -0.31 -5.48 30.65
CA ARG A 53 -0.05 -6.92 30.91
C ARG A 53 -1.00 -7.48 31.98
N THR A 54 -1.19 -6.75 33.07
CA THR A 54 -2.10 -7.14 34.16
C THR A 54 -3.55 -7.20 33.66
N LYS A 55 -4.01 -6.21 32.88
CA LYS A 55 -5.35 -6.24 32.27
C LYS A 55 -5.58 -7.49 31.40
N LEU A 56 -4.56 -7.92 30.65
CA LEU A 56 -4.65 -9.13 29.82
C LEU A 56 -4.76 -10.38 30.68
N ASN A 57 -3.97 -10.48 31.75
CA ASN A 57 -4.09 -11.58 32.70
C ASN A 57 -5.47 -11.61 33.35
N ILE A 58 -6.03 -10.45 33.73
CA ILE A 58 -7.38 -10.40 34.30
C ILE A 58 -8.43 -10.93 33.31
N TYR A 59 -8.39 -10.52 32.04
CA TYR A 59 -9.29 -11.08 31.03
C TYR A 59 -9.11 -12.59 30.81
N LYS A 60 -7.88 -13.10 30.92
CA LYS A 60 -7.56 -14.53 30.85
C LYS A 60 -8.29 -15.31 31.93
N TYR A 61 -8.15 -14.88 33.19
CA TYR A 61 -8.80 -15.55 34.33
C TYR A 61 -10.32 -15.36 34.33
N LEU A 62 -10.84 -14.18 33.94
CA LEU A 62 -12.28 -13.99 33.78
C LEU A 62 -12.86 -14.90 32.71
N ALA A 63 -12.22 -15.01 31.55
CA ALA A 63 -12.67 -15.92 30.50
C ALA A 63 -12.68 -17.38 31.00
N GLY A 64 -11.62 -17.83 31.69
CA GLY A 64 -11.57 -19.16 32.29
C GLY A 64 -12.65 -19.38 33.36
N ALA A 65 -12.83 -18.46 34.29
CA ALA A 65 -13.80 -18.60 35.38
C ALA A 65 -15.25 -18.65 34.87
N TYR A 66 -15.62 -17.78 33.92
CA TYR A 66 -16.94 -17.84 33.29
C TYR A 66 -17.14 -19.11 32.45
N TYR A 67 -16.07 -19.68 31.91
CA TYR A 67 -16.14 -20.94 31.17
C TYR A 67 -16.50 -22.11 32.10
N GLU A 68 -15.92 -22.15 33.30
CA GLU A 68 -16.15 -23.22 34.30
C GLU A 68 -17.56 -23.17 34.92
N ILE A 69 -18.19 -21.99 34.99
CA ILE A 69 -19.58 -21.85 35.46
C ILE A 69 -20.62 -21.84 34.32
N ASP A 70 -20.25 -22.36 33.15
CA ASP A 70 -21.09 -22.47 31.95
C ASP A 70 -21.68 -21.14 31.41
N ASN A 71 -21.12 -20.00 31.79
CA ASN A 71 -21.51 -18.69 31.26
C ASN A 71 -20.69 -18.36 29.99
N MET A 72 -21.02 -19.05 28.90
CA MET A 72 -20.28 -18.99 27.64
C MET A 72 -20.27 -17.59 27.01
N GLU A 73 -21.33 -16.80 27.16
CA GLU A 73 -21.42 -15.45 26.57
C GLU A 73 -20.39 -14.50 27.20
N LEU A 74 -20.35 -14.42 28.53
CA LEU A 74 -19.39 -13.57 29.23
C LEU A 74 -17.97 -14.09 29.10
N SER A 75 -17.80 -15.41 29.07
CA SER A 75 -16.51 -16.04 28.80
C SER A 75 -15.95 -15.59 27.44
N LYS A 76 -16.77 -15.66 26.38
CA LYS A 76 -16.41 -15.23 25.02
C LYS A 76 -16.10 -13.75 24.97
N TYR A 77 -16.93 -12.93 25.62
CA TYR A 77 -16.71 -11.49 25.71
C TYR A 77 -15.32 -11.16 26.25
N HIS A 78 -14.92 -11.77 27.38
CA HIS A 78 -13.61 -11.52 27.98
C HIS A 78 -12.46 -12.11 27.16
N LEU A 79 -12.65 -13.28 26.56
CA LEU A 79 -11.67 -13.85 25.64
C LEU A 79 -11.44 -12.94 24.42
N HIS A 80 -12.50 -12.43 23.82
CA HIS A 80 -12.41 -11.49 22.70
C HIS A 80 -11.71 -10.19 23.11
N LYS A 81 -11.96 -9.65 24.31
CA LYS A 81 -11.22 -8.48 24.82
C LYS A 81 -9.72 -8.75 24.98
N LEU A 82 -9.34 -9.97 25.34
CA LEU A 82 -7.94 -10.41 25.37
C LEU A 82 -7.37 -10.48 23.94
N LEU A 83 -8.05 -11.20 23.04
CA LEU A 83 -7.59 -11.45 21.67
C LEU A 83 -7.59 -10.20 20.79
N GLN A 84 -8.49 -9.23 21.00
CA GLN A 84 -8.44 -7.91 20.34
C GLN A 84 -7.12 -7.18 20.63
N ARG A 85 -6.56 -7.38 21.83
CA ARG A 85 -5.31 -6.74 22.26
C ARG A 85 -4.08 -7.60 21.97
N ARG A 86 -4.23 -8.93 21.95
CA ARG A 86 -3.20 -9.91 21.58
C ARG A 86 -3.78 -11.02 20.70
N PRO A 87 -3.96 -10.75 19.39
CA PRO A 87 -4.51 -11.73 18.46
C PRO A 87 -3.61 -12.96 18.26
N TYR A 88 -2.32 -12.83 18.58
CA TYR A 88 -1.33 -13.90 18.46
C TYR A 88 -0.90 -14.40 19.85
N TYR A 89 -1.84 -14.48 20.79
CA TYR A 89 -1.57 -15.02 22.12
C TYR A 89 -1.08 -16.46 21.99
N LYS A 90 0.11 -16.74 22.55
CA LYS A 90 0.66 -18.09 22.63
C LYS A 90 0.27 -18.68 23.97
N ILE A 91 -0.43 -19.81 23.93
CA ILE A 91 -0.80 -20.57 25.11
C ILE A 91 0.47 -21.05 25.81
N ASN A 92 0.52 -20.87 27.12
CA ASN A 92 1.52 -21.49 27.97
C ASN A 92 0.82 -22.53 28.86
N SER A 93 0.94 -23.81 28.49
CA SER A 93 0.29 -24.92 29.18
C SER A 93 0.66 -25.04 30.67
N SER A 94 1.80 -24.49 31.08
CA SER A 94 2.26 -24.55 32.48
C SER A 94 1.69 -23.42 33.35
N THR A 95 1.27 -22.29 32.76
CA THR A 95 0.85 -21.09 33.52
C THR A 95 -0.57 -20.64 33.21
N ASP A 96 -1.15 -21.10 32.11
CA ASP A 96 -2.50 -20.71 31.70
C ASP A 96 -3.53 -21.70 32.28
N PRO A 97 -4.66 -21.20 32.80
CA PRO A 97 -5.70 -22.08 33.32
C PRO A 97 -6.23 -23.05 32.26
N SER A 98 -6.44 -24.31 32.63
CA SER A 98 -6.95 -25.37 31.75
C SER A 98 -8.26 -24.97 31.05
N ALA A 99 -9.20 -24.38 31.78
CA ALA A 99 -10.46 -23.85 31.26
C ALA A 99 -10.25 -22.83 30.12
N PHE A 100 -9.34 -21.88 30.36
CA PHE A 100 -8.98 -20.87 29.39
C PHE A 100 -8.33 -21.49 28.16
N ILE A 101 -7.43 -22.47 28.35
CA ILE A 101 -6.80 -23.23 27.25
C ILE A 101 -7.86 -23.95 26.41
N ALA A 102 -8.82 -24.60 27.04
CA ALA A 102 -9.92 -25.28 26.34
C ALA A 102 -10.76 -24.29 25.52
N HIS A 103 -11.05 -23.11 26.07
CA HIS A 103 -11.81 -22.07 25.38
C HIS A 103 -11.04 -21.46 24.19
N ILE A 104 -9.80 -21.03 24.40
CA ILE A 104 -9.01 -20.39 23.34
C ILE A 104 -8.74 -21.35 22.17
N ASN A 105 -8.55 -22.65 22.43
CA ASN A 105 -8.38 -23.67 21.38
C ASN A 105 -9.62 -23.85 20.50
N LYS A 106 -10.81 -23.52 21.01
CA LYS A 106 -12.08 -23.54 20.26
C LYS A 106 -12.34 -22.26 19.47
N THR A 107 -11.50 -21.23 19.67
CA THR A 107 -11.66 -19.90 19.07
C THR A 107 -10.77 -19.76 17.84
N THR A 108 -11.36 -19.50 16.69
CA THR A 108 -10.62 -19.19 15.45
C THR A 108 -10.52 -17.69 15.28
N ILE A 109 -9.30 -17.21 15.03
CA ILE A 109 -9.01 -15.80 14.78
C ILE A 109 -8.88 -15.59 13.28
N LEU A 110 -9.67 -14.68 12.73
CA LEU A 110 -9.66 -14.31 11.32
C LEU A 110 -9.23 -12.85 11.18
N PRO A 111 -8.20 -12.53 10.38
CA PRO A 111 -7.96 -11.15 9.99
C PRO A 111 -9.17 -10.67 9.18
N VAL A 112 -9.59 -9.42 9.36
CA VAL A 112 -10.69 -8.81 8.59
C VAL A 112 -10.14 -7.70 7.71
N LEU A 113 -9.35 -6.79 8.30
CA LEU A 113 -8.76 -5.67 7.59
C LEU A 113 -7.26 -5.62 7.84
N ASN A 114 -6.47 -5.70 6.78
CA ASN A 114 -5.07 -5.32 6.80
C ASN A 114 -4.92 -3.94 6.17
N LEU A 115 -4.11 -3.10 6.81
CA LEU A 115 -3.61 -1.86 6.24
C LEU A 115 -2.12 -1.98 6.01
N GLY A 116 -1.65 -1.51 4.87
CA GLY A 116 -0.23 -1.52 4.54
C GLY A 116 0.23 -0.27 3.81
N ILE A 117 1.53 -0.21 3.63
CA ILE A 117 2.22 0.76 2.79
C ILE A 117 3.19 -0.02 1.90
N ARG A 118 3.36 0.45 0.66
CA ARG A 118 4.27 -0.16 -0.30
C ARG A 118 4.97 0.91 -1.12
N HIS A 119 6.25 0.71 -1.35
CA HIS A 119 7.10 1.70 -2.00
C HIS A 119 8.25 1.06 -2.80
N LEU A 120 8.74 1.79 -3.80
CA LEU A 120 9.87 1.50 -4.69
C LEU A 120 11.19 2.27 -4.38
N PHE A 121 11.55 2.56 -3.12
CA PHE A 121 12.47 3.71 -2.83
C PHE A 121 13.92 3.43 -3.25
N PHE A 122 14.27 2.18 -3.56
CA PHE A 122 15.67 1.77 -3.67
C PHE A 122 16.04 1.04 -4.95
N VAL A 123 15.08 0.54 -5.74
CA VAL A 123 15.40 -0.10 -7.02
C VAL A 123 14.31 0.20 -8.05
N PRO A 124 14.65 0.89 -9.17
CA PRO A 124 13.75 1.06 -10.29
C PRO A 124 13.60 -0.27 -11.03
N LEU A 125 12.79 -1.18 -10.50
CA LEU A 125 12.45 -2.45 -11.15
C LEU A 125 11.14 -2.37 -11.94
N ASP A 126 10.59 -1.17 -12.08
CA ASP A 126 9.41 -0.95 -12.88
C ASP A 126 9.83 -0.71 -14.33
N ILE A 127 9.46 -1.66 -15.19
CA ILE A 127 9.71 -1.58 -16.62
C ILE A 127 8.37 -1.25 -17.26
N MET A 128 8.22 -0.01 -17.71
CA MET A 128 7.08 0.38 -18.51
C MET A 128 7.25 -0.09 -19.96
N LYS A 129 6.16 -0.32 -20.66
CA LYS A 129 6.14 -0.65 -22.08
C LYS A 129 5.04 0.15 -22.73
N ILE A 130 5.44 0.90 -23.75
CA ILE A 130 4.56 1.76 -24.53
C ILE A 130 4.13 0.97 -25.77
N LYS A 131 2.82 0.80 -25.94
CA LYS A 131 2.23 0.19 -27.14
C LYS A 131 1.61 1.28 -27.99
N VAL A 132 2.12 1.44 -29.21
CA VAL A 132 1.53 2.32 -30.22
C VAL A 132 0.33 1.62 -30.84
N LEU A 133 -0.83 2.27 -30.78
CA LEU A 133 -2.06 1.81 -31.44
C LEU A 133 -2.13 2.33 -32.87
N LYS A 134 -1.85 3.62 -33.04
CA LYS A 134 -1.88 4.32 -34.31
C LYS A 134 -0.82 5.40 -34.31
N GLU A 135 0.05 5.34 -35.30
CA GLU A 135 1.16 6.28 -35.46
C GLU A 135 0.67 7.54 -36.19
N TYR A 136 1.05 8.70 -35.68
CA TYR A 136 0.81 10.00 -36.32
C TYR A 136 2.16 10.66 -36.57
N LYS A 137 2.33 11.23 -37.77
CA LYS A 137 3.58 11.83 -38.21
C LYS A 137 3.37 13.25 -38.70
N THR A 138 4.34 14.09 -38.41
CA THR A 138 4.58 15.35 -39.09
C THR A 138 5.67 15.11 -40.13
N ALA A 139 5.86 16.03 -41.08
CA ALA A 139 6.96 15.95 -42.05
C ALA A 139 8.35 15.89 -41.39
N ASN A 140 8.45 16.29 -40.11
CA ASN A 140 9.69 16.41 -39.37
C ASN A 140 9.98 15.19 -38.45
N ILE A 141 9.09 14.17 -38.41
CA ILE A 141 9.33 12.95 -37.62
C ILE A 141 10.19 11.98 -38.43
N TYR A 142 11.41 11.71 -37.94
CA TYR A 142 12.33 10.77 -38.60
C TYR A 142 12.38 9.39 -37.93
N SER A 143 12.02 9.28 -36.65
CA SER A 143 11.90 8.00 -35.96
C SER A 143 10.86 8.06 -34.84
N PHE A 144 10.09 6.98 -34.72
CA PHE A 144 9.18 6.77 -33.59
C PHE A 144 9.66 5.54 -32.81
N TYR A 145 10.40 5.78 -31.72
CA TYR A 145 10.87 4.72 -30.84
C TYR A 145 10.61 5.11 -29.39
N PRO A 146 9.45 4.74 -28.82
CA PRO A 146 9.15 5.05 -27.45
C PRO A 146 10.13 4.29 -26.56
N ILE A 147 10.87 5.02 -25.72
CA ILE A 147 11.86 4.43 -24.83
C ILE A 147 11.21 4.37 -23.44
N PRO A 148 10.98 3.14 -22.92
CA PRO A 148 10.68 2.95 -21.51
C PRO A 148 11.72 3.65 -20.65
N ASP A 149 11.24 4.37 -19.65
CA ASP A 149 12.09 4.84 -18.56
C ASP A 149 11.39 4.43 -17.24
N TYR A 150 11.80 5.04 -16.15
CA TYR A 150 11.40 4.67 -14.80
C TYR A 150 9.94 5.01 -14.45
N GLN A 151 9.32 4.11 -13.70
CA GLN A 151 8.08 4.34 -12.95
C GLN A 151 8.32 4.19 -11.45
N GLY A 152 7.92 5.19 -10.68
CA GLY A 152 7.90 5.17 -9.23
C GLY A 152 6.48 5.11 -8.69
N GLN A 153 6.28 4.53 -7.51
CA GLN A 153 4.97 4.56 -6.86
C GLN A 153 5.05 4.47 -5.34
N VAL A 154 4.08 5.09 -4.69
CA VAL A 154 3.76 4.94 -3.27
C VAL A 154 2.31 4.48 -3.18
N SER A 155 2.02 3.41 -2.44
CA SER A 155 0.63 2.98 -2.22
C SER A 155 0.28 2.75 -0.77
N ILE A 156 -0.98 3.05 -0.44
CA ILE A 156 -1.63 2.64 0.81
C ILE A 156 -2.52 1.44 0.47
N ASP A 157 -2.26 0.35 1.16
CA ASP A 157 -2.82 -0.96 0.84
C ASP A 157 -3.98 -1.29 1.77
N PHE A 158 -5.16 -1.52 1.20
CA PHE A 158 -6.34 -1.99 1.91
C PHE A 158 -6.63 -3.44 1.53
N GLU A 159 -6.70 -4.35 2.49
CA GLU A 159 -7.03 -5.75 2.23
C GLU A 159 -8.14 -6.21 3.18
N LEU A 160 -9.30 -6.50 2.61
CA LEU A 160 -10.50 -6.99 3.29
C LEU A 160 -10.62 -8.50 3.09
N HIS A 161 -10.46 -9.28 4.15
CA HIS A 161 -10.56 -10.73 4.12
C HIS A 161 -12.02 -11.18 4.18
N ILE A 162 -12.47 -11.87 3.13
CA ILE A 162 -13.79 -12.51 3.09
C ILE A 162 -13.72 -13.84 3.86
N ASN A 163 -12.66 -14.61 3.63
CA ASN A 163 -12.35 -15.83 4.34
C ASN A 163 -10.82 -15.97 4.53
N LYS A 164 -10.34 -17.11 5.03
CA LYS A 164 -8.91 -17.34 5.29
C LYS A 164 -8.02 -17.25 4.04
N ASN A 165 -8.59 -17.51 2.88
CA ASN A 165 -7.85 -17.70 1.64
C ASN A 165 -8.25 -16.68 0.57
N LEU A 166 -9.31 -15.89 0.76
CA LEU A 166 -9.84 -14.96 -0.23
C LEU A 166 -10.04 -13.59 0.39
N SER A 167 -9.49 -12.57 -0.26
CA SER A 167 -9.61 -11.16 0.13
C SER A 167 -9.91 -10.27 -1.08
N VAL A 168 -10.58 -9.15 -0.80
CA VAL A 168 -10.63 -7.99 -1.69
C VAL A 168 -9.46 -7.09 -1.33
N TYR A 169 -8.66 -6.73 -2.31
CA TYR A 169 -7.42 -5.99 -2.15
C TYR A 169 -7.44 -4.73 -3.02
N SER A 170 -7.11 -3.59 -2.44
CA SER A 170 -7.15 -2.29 -3.10
C SER A 170 -5.97 -1.43 -2.67
N PRO A 171 -4.83 -1.50 -3.37
CA PRO A 171 -3.70 -0.61 -3.13
C PRO A 171 -3.86 0.74 -3.84
N VAL A 172 -4.37 1.74 -3.14
CA VAL A 172 -4.49 3.11 -3.64
C VAL A 172 -3.10 3.68 -3.85
N ALA A 173 -2.72 3.97 -5.10
CA ALA A 173 -1.34 4.30 -5.46
C ALA A 173 -1.23 5.69 -6.07
N LEU A 174 -0.20 6.43 -5.67
CA LEU A 174 0.29 7.60 -6.36
C LEU A 174 1.51 7.18 -7.19
N ILE A 175 1.39 7.28 -8.50
CA ILE A 175 2.34 6.79 -9.49
C ILE A 175 3.01 7.99 -10.16
N TYR A 176 4.32 7.92 -10.30
CA TYR A 176 5.16 8.88 -11.00
C TYR A 176 5.80 8.18 -12.19
N ASN A 177 5.47 8.60 -13.41
CA ASN A 177 6.06 8.06 -14.63
C ASN A 177 7.01 9.09 -15.22
N ASN A 178 8.15 8.61 -15.70
CA ASN A 178 9.03 9.35 -16.59
C ASN A 178 9.22 8.48 -17.83
N PHE A 179 9.01 9.00 -19.04
CA PHE A 179 9.24 8.24 -20.27
C PHE A 179 9.40 9.11 -21.50
N ASN A 180 9.93 8.51 -22.55
CA ASN A 180 9.99 9.14 -23.86
C ASN A 180 8.85 8.62 -24.75
N PRO A 181 7.86 9.47 -25.09
CA PRO A 181 6.68 9.06 -25.86
C PRO A 181 7.01 8.66 -27.31
N GLY A 182 8.20 8.98 -27.82
CA GLY A 182 8.76 8.28 -28.98
C GLY A 182 9.03 9.06 -30.26
N PRO A 183 8.38 10.18 -30.64
CA PRO A 183 8.80 10.87 -31.85
C PRO A 183 10.09 11.64 -31.56
N ARG A 184 11.21 11.19 -32.14
CA ARG A 184 12.35 12.08 -32.32
C ARG A 184 12.10 12.89 -33.58
N THR A 185 12.09 14.21 -33.44
CA THR A 185 11.85 15.12 -34.57
C THR A 185 13.16 15.72 -35.02
N GLN A 186 13.29 15.97 -36.32
CA GLN A 186 14.38 16.72 -36.93
C GLN A 186 13.78 17.88 -37.71
N ILE A 187 14.12 19.11 -37.33
CA ILE A 187 13.63 20.33 -37.99
C ILE A 187 14.83 21.01 -38.66
N GLN A 188 14.67 21.39 -39.92
CA GLN A 188 15.64 22.20 -40.64
C GLN A 188 15.49 23.66 -40.18
N GLY A 189 16.60 24.27 -39.76
CA GLY A 189 16.62 25.69 -39.41
C GLY A 189 16.53 26.58 -40.65
N ASN A 190 16.35 27.89 -40.44
CA ASN A 190 16.30 28.90 -41.50
C ASN A 190 17.59 29.00 -42.35
N VAL A 191 18.68 28.39 -41.89
CA VAL A 191 19.93 28.23 -42.63
C VAL A 191 20.00 26.76 -43.07
N ASP A 192 20.18 26.51 -44.36
CA ASP A 192 20.22 25.16 -44.99
C ASP A 192 21.27 24.19 -44.41
N THR A 193 22.04 24.66 -43.44
CA THR A 193 23.10 23.92 -42.78
C THR A 193 22.86 23.70 -41.28
N THR A 194 21.67 23.99 -40.74
CA THR A 194 21.36 23.76 -39.33
C THR A 194 20.20 22.77 -39.19
N TYR A 195 20.40 21.73 -38.38
CA TYR A 195 19.35 20.78 -38.00
C TYR A 195 19.16 20.74 -36.49
N TYR A 196 17.91 20.61 -36.06
CA TYR A 196 17.54 20.47 -34.66
C TYR A 196 16.96 19.08 -34.42
N THR A 197 17.60 18.26 -33.60
CA THR A 197 17.04 16.98 -33.14
C THR A 197 16.39 17.20 -31.79
N ASN A 198 15.07 17.00 -31.69
CA ASN A 198 14.34 17.11 -30.43
C ASN A 198 14.11 15.73 -29.81
N ASN A 199 14.33 15.64 -28.50
CA ASN A 199 14.04 14.49 -27.68
C ASN A 199 13.08 14.89 -26.56
N PHE A 200 11.98 14.15 -26.42
CA PHE A 200 10.89 14.50 -25.52
C PHE A 200 10.86 13.56 -24.33
N THR A 201 10.64 14.12 -23.14
CA THR A 201 10.50 13.37 -21.90
C THR A 201 9.23 13.80 -21.21
N GLU A 202 8.28 12.89 -21.08
CA GLU A 202 6.99 13.10 -20.43
C GLU A 202 7.04 12.63 -18.96
N LYS A 203 6.63 13.51 -18.06
CA LYS A 203 6.60 13.33 -16.61
C LYS A 203 5.18 13.40 -16.10
N ARG A 204 4.65 12.25 -15.65
CA ARG A 204 3.25 12.12 -15.24
C ARG A 204 3.13 11.80 -13.77
N THR A 205 2.08 12.31 -13.14
CA THR A 205 1.64 11.92 -11.81
C THR A 205 0.20 11.44 -11.89
N ILE A 206 -0.04 10.20 -11.46
CA ILE A 206 -1.32 9.50 -11.63
C ILE A 206 -1.77 8.97 -10.27
N LEU A 207 -3.05 9.16 -9.94
CA LEU A 207 -3.71 8.46 -8.85
C LEU A 207 -4.38 7.19 -9.41
N GLN A 208 -3.99 6.02 -8.92
CA GLN A 208 -4.56 4.74 -9.33
C GLN A 208 -5.37 4.11 -8.19
N LEU A 209 -6.59 3.68 -8.53
CA LEU A 209 -7.57 3.04 -7.66
C LEU A 209 -7.86 1.62 -8.18
N PRO A 210 -7.03 0.63 -7.83
CA PRO A 210 -7.25 -0.77 -8.19
C PRO A 210 -8.23 -1.47 -7.25
N ILE A 211 -9.09 -2.34 -7.79
CA ILE A 211 -9.95 -3.26 -7.03
C ILE A 211 -9.63 -4.68 -7.48
N LEU A 212 -9.10 -5.48 -6.57
CA LEU A 212 -8.46 -6.76 -6.87
C LEU A 212 -9.07 -7.87 -6.02
N ILE A 213 -9.15 -9.06 -6.62
CA ILE A 213 -9.44 -10.30 -5.89
C ILE A 213 -8.11 -11.00 -5.66
N LYS A 214 -7.83 -11.34 -4.40
CA LYS A 214 -6.57 -11.93 -3.98
C LYS A 214 -6.81 -13.23 -3.26
N THR A 215 -6.08 -14.26 -3.66
CA THR A 215 -6.08 -15.55 -2.98
C THR A 215 -4.82 -15.66 -2.14
N THR A 216 -4.90 -16.17 -0.91
CA THR A 216 -3.76 -16.34 0.01
C THR A 216 -3.54 -17.81 0.32
N MET A 217 -2.32 -18.28 0.10
CA MET A 217 -1.83 -19.61 0.43
C MET A 217 -0.68 -19.46 1.41
N CYS A 218 -0.86 -19.87 2.67
CA CYS A 218 0.17 -19.75 3.70
C CYS A 218 0.66 -21.13 4.13
N LYS A 219 1.99 -21.31 4.18
CA LYS A 219 2.66 -22.43 4.85
C LYS A 219 3.57 -21.84 5.91
N ASN A 220 3.22 -22.04 7.18
CA ASN A 220 3.89 -21.43 8.33
C ASN A 220 3.86 -19.89 8.26
N GLN A 221 5.04 -19.25 8.31
CA GLN A 221 5.19 -17.79 8.27
C GLN A 221 5.25 -17.26 6.83
N VAL A 222 5.45 -18.12 5.84
CA VAL A 222 5.59 -17.74 4.43
C VAL A 222 4.25 -17.88 3.72
N GLY A 223 3.83 -16.82 3.03
CA GLY A 223 2.60 -16.77 2.26
C GLY A 223 2.84 -16.40 0.81
N PHE A 224 2.22 -17.13 -0.11
CA PHE A 224 2.09 -16.79 -1.53
C PHE A 224 0.67 -16.28 -1.78
N SER A 225 0.52 -15.20 -2.55
CA SER A 225 -0.81 -14.63 -2.78
C SER A 225 -0.99 -14.06 -4.19
N PRO A 226 -1.48 -14.85 -5.16
CA PRO A 226 -1.83 -14.32 -6.48
C PRO A 226 -3.08 -13.44 -6.41
N TYR A 227 -3.15 -12.45 -7.30
CA TYR A 227 -4.32 -11.57 -7.43
C TYR A 227 -4.51 -11.08 -8.85
N VAL A 228 -5.74 -10.68 -9.15
CA VAL A 228 -6.13 -10.07 -10.43
C VAL A 228 -7.29 -9.10 -10.20
N GLY A 229 -7.40 -8.09 -11.06
CA GLY A 229 -8.57 -7.22 -11.08
C GLY A 229 -8.39 -6.05 -12.05
N PHE A 230 -9.12 -4.99 -11.75
CA PHE A 230 -9.20 -3.80 -12.60
C PHE A 230 -8.73 -2.58 -11.82
N TYR A 231 -8.36 -1.53 -12.54
CA TYR A 231 -8.08 -0.23 -11.94
C TYR A 231 -8.70 0.90 -12.73
N TYR A 232 -9.05 1.94 -12.00
CA TYR A 232 -9.28 3.28 -12.52
C TYR A 232 -8.05 4.12 -12.22
N SER A 233 -7.59 4.92 -13.17
CA SER A 233 -6.51 5.87 -12.94
C SER A 233 -6.93 7.28 -13.34
N TYR A 234 -6.43 8.26 -12.61
CA TYR A 234 -6.71 9.68 -12.82
C TYR A 234 -5.40 10.46 -12.94
N LEU A 235 -5.26 11.22 -14.02
CA LEU A 235 -4.10 12.06 -14.31
C LEU A 235 -4.14 13.34 -13.47
N ILE A 236 -3.24 13.44 -12.49
CA ILE A 236 -3.13 14.63 -11.65
C ILE A 236 -2.34 15.72 -12.36
N ARG A 237 -1.19 15.34 -12.91
CA ARG A 237 -0.22 16.24 -13.53
C ARG A 237 0.45 15.55 -14.70
N ASP A 238 0.64 16.31 -15.77
CA ASP A 238 1.38 15.88 -16.94
C ASP A 238 2.29 17.00 -17.41
N LYS A 239 3.54 16.70 -17.75
CA LYS A 239 4.50 17.69 -18.22
C LYS A 239 5.43 17.10 -19.25
N ILE A 240 5.85 17.91 -20.21
CA ILE A 240 6.84 17.51 -21.20
C ILE A 240 8.06 18.42 -21.13
N ASP A 241 9.23 17.79 -21.04
CA ASP A 241 10.54 18.43 -21.15
C ASP A 241 11.14 18.09 -22.51
N ILE A 242 11.73 19.08 -23.18
CA ILE A 242 12.39 18.93 -24.48
C ILE A 242 13.88 19.10 -24.31
N SER A 243 14.65 18.13 -24.79
CA SER A 243 16.09 18.23 -25.00
C SER A 243 16.35 18.39 -26.50
N GLN A 244 16.86 19.53 -26.90
CA GLN A 244 17.11 19.88 -28.30
C GLN A 244 18.62 19.89 -28.55
N LEU A 245 19.05 19.14 -29.56
CA LEU A 245 20.41 19.13 -30.10
C LEU A 245 20.44 19.94 -31.39
N LYS A 246 21.19 21.04 -31.40
CA LYS A 246 21.47 21.83 -32.61
C LYS A 246 22.75 21.34 -33.26
N VAL A 247 22.66 20.93 -34.53
CA VAL A 247 23.80 20.48 -35.35
C VAL A 247 23.98 21.42 -36.53
N ASN A 248 25.15 22.07 -36.60
CA ASN A 248 25.54 22.86 -37.78
C ASN A 248 26.40 22.00 -38.72
N THR A 249 25.93 21.79 -39.95
CA THR A 249 26.60 21.06 -41.04
C THR A 249 27.33 21.96 -42.03
N GLY A 250 27.38 23.28 -41.78
CA GLY A 250 28.02 24.23 -42.67
C GLY A 250 29.54 24.02 -42.73
N THR A 251 30.15 24.40 -43.86
CA THR A 251 31.60 24.36 -44.13
C THR A 251 32.37 25.43 -43.36
N ASN A 252 32.04 25.63 -42.09
CA ASN A 252 32.76 26.56 -41.23
C ASN A 252 34.12 25.93 -40.88
N PRO A 253 35.27 26.60 -41.11
CA PRO A 253 36.61 26.05 -40.83
C PRO A 253 36.86 25.69 -39.35
N TYR A 254 35.95 26.06 -38.44
CA TYR A 254 36.04 25.80 -37.01
C TYR A 254 35.31 24.51 -36.53
N GLY A 255 34.80 23.69 -37.44
CA GLY A 255 34.24 22.36 -37.13
C GLY A 255 32.75 22.35 -36.75
N LYS A 256 32.18 21.13 -36.70
CA LYS A 256 30.78 20.90 -36.32
C LYS A 256 30.58 21.23 -34.84
N MET A 257 29.99 22.38 -34.53
CA MET A 257 29.58 22.69 -33.15
C MET A 257 28.19 22.11 -32.89
N ALA A 258 28.08 21.26 -31.87
CA ALA A 258 26.84 20.72 -31.37
C ALA A 258 26.47 21.42 -30.05
N GLY A 259 25.29 22.03 -29.97
CA GLY A 259 24.78 22.70 -28.77
C GLY A 259 23.55 22.00 -28.23
N TRP A 260 23.47 21.83 -26.91
CA TRP A 260 22.29 21.32 -26.22
C TRP A 260 21.47 22.46 -25.63
N SER A 261 20.16 22.40 -25.76
CA SER A 261 19.20 23.30 -25.12
C SER A 261 18.09 22.49 -24.47
N PHE A 262 17.64 22.94 -23.30
CA PHE A 262 16.59 22.28 -22.53
C PHE A 262 15.41 23.23 -22.33
N PHE A 263 14.22 22.79 -22.73
CA PHE A 263 13.00 23.57 -22.63
C PHE A 263 11.97 22.83 -21.77
N ASN A 264 11.22 23.58 -20.96
CA ASN A 264 10.08 23.06 -20.21
C ASN A 264 8.81 23.67 -20.80
N ILE A 265 8.01 22.86 -21.50
CA ILE A 265 6.76 23.30 -22.12
C ILE A 265 5.66 23.49 -21.07
N GLY A 266 5.82 22.86 -19.89
CA GLY A 266 4.87 22.97 -18.81
C GLY A 266 3.81 21.87 -18.86
N ASP A 267 2.57 22.24 -18.53
CA ASP A 267 1.44 21.32 -18.36
C ASP A 267 0.81 20.95 -19.71
N ILE A 268 0.71 19.66 -20.02
CA ILE A 268 0.15 19.15 -21.28
C ILE A 268 -1.11 18.31 -21.08
N ARG A 269 -1.81 18.47 -19.94
CA ARG A 269 -3.02 17.68 -19.63
C ARG A 269 -4.17 17.88 -20.63
N ASN A 270 -4.24 19.02 -21.30
CA ASN A 270 -5.26 19.30 -22.32
C ASN A 270 -5.19 18.37 -23.54
N ILE A 271 -4.05 17.70 -23.81
CA ILE A 271 -3.88 16.74 -24.90
C ILE A 271 -3.86 15.28 -24.40
N ARG A 272 -4.30 15.05 -23.16
CA ARG A 272 -4.27 13.75 -22.48
C ARG A 272 -5.64 13.40 -21.95
N ASN A 273 -5.99 12.12 -22.01
CA ASN A 273 -7.16 11.64 -21.31
C ASN A 273 -6.92 11.71 -19.80
N ASN A 274 -7.79 12.43 -19.10
CA ASN A 274 -7.68 12.65 -17.67
C ASN A 274 -7.90 11.38 -16.84
N TYR A 275 -8.50 10.35 -17.43
CA TYR A 275 -8.70 9.06 -16.78
C TYR A 275 -8.32 7.91 -17.70
N ASN A 276 -7.94 6.78 -17.10
CA ASN A 276 -7.77 5.52 -17.81
C ASN A 276 -8.41 4.37 -17.02
N LEU A 277 -8.76 3.32 -17.73
CA LEU A 277 -9.19 2.05 -17.19
C LEU A 277 -8.19 0.99 -17.60
N GLY A 278 -7.88 0.05 -16.73
CA GLY A 278 -6.98 -1.04 -17.06
C GLY A 278 -7.22 -2.25 -16.19
N TRP A 279 -6.42 -3.28 -16.45
CA TRP A 279 -6.39 -4.49 -15.64
C TRP A 279 -5.00 -4.70 -15.08
N ILE A 280 -4.95 -5.42 -13.96
CA ILE A 280 -3.71 -5.72 -13.28
C ILE A 280 -3.77 -7.13 -12.71
N ALA A 281 -2.68 -7.87 -12.87
CA ALA A 281 -2.49 -9.18 -12.28
C ALA A 281 -1.11 -9.23 -11.62
N GLY A 282 -1.01 -9.96 -10.52
CA GLY A 282 0.24 -10.03 -9.78
C GLY A 282 0.24 -11.11 -8.73
N MET A 283 1.31 -11.14 -7.94
CA MET A 283 1.48 -12.08 -6.85
C MET A 283 2.38 -11.50 -5.75
N ASN A 284 2.07 -11.85 -4.50
CA ASN A 284 2.86 -11.47 -3.34
C ASN A 284 3.55 -12.69 -2.75
N LEU A 285 4.85 -12.57 -2.49
CA LEU A 285 5.59 -13.43 -1.59
C LEU A 285 5.74 -12.70 -0.27
N SER A 286 5.30 -13.30 0.83
CA SER A 286 5.19 -12.62 2.10
C SER A 286 5.75 -13.44 3.24
N TRP A 287 6.34 -12.73 4.21
CA TRP A 287 6.73 -13.28 5.49
C TRP A 287 5.93 -12.57 6.59
N SER A 288 5.27 -13.36 7.43
CA SER A 288 4.37 -12.87 8.48
C SER A 288 4.86 -13.31 9.87
N LYS A 289 4.89 -12.34 10.80
CA LYS A 289 5.20 -12.59 12.20
C LYS A 289 4.26 -11.75 13.07
N ASN A 290 3.41 -12.43 13.83
CA ASN A 290 2.32 -11.80 14.57
C ASN A 290 1.44 -10.98 13.61
N SER A 291 1.08 -9.75 14.01
CA SER A 291 0.22 -8.86 13.21
C SER A 291 0.93 -8.23 12.03
N TRP A 292 2.23 -8.46 11.85
CA TRP A 292 3.06 -7.78 10.86
C TRP A 292 3.36 -8.72 9.69
N LYS A 293 3.34 -8.16 8.49
CA LYS A 293 3.61 -8.87 7.24
C LYS A 293 4.49 -8.00 6.36
N ILE A 294 5.67 -8.49 6.02
CA ILE A 294 6.53 -7.92 4.98
C ILE A 294 6.28 -8.73 3.71
N TYR A 295 6.22 -8.09 2.55
CA TYR A 295 5.98 -8.80 1.30
C TYR A 295 6.68 -8.15 0.12
N LEU A 296 7.15 -9.00 -0.78
CA LEU A 296 7.60 -8.67 -2.13
C LEU A 296 6.41 -8.89 -3.07
N ASP A 297 6.09 -7.90 -3.88
CA ASP A 297 4.94 -7.88 -4.79
C ASP A 297 5.44 -7.70 -6.21
N TYR A 298 5.15 -8.67 -7.07
CA TYR A 298 5.36 -8.57 -8.51
C TYR A 298 4.00 -8.38 -9.19
N ARG A 299 3.91 -7.47 -10.16
CA ARG A 299 2.69 -7.26 -10.92
C ARG A 299 2.93 -6.84 -12.36
N TYR A 300 1.94 -7.12 -13.18
CA TYR A 300 1.80 -6.65 -14.54
C TYR A 300 0.47 -5.89 -14.68
N GLY A 301 0.52 -4.68 -15.22
CA GLY A 301 -0.66 -3.86 -15.51
C GLY A 301 -0.69 -3.42 -16.96
N SER A 302 -1.89 -3.24 -17.52
CA SER A 302 -2.08 -2.70 -18.86
C SER A 302 -3.34 -1.85 -18.94
N ASP A 303 -3.21 -0.70 -19.59
CA ASP A 303 -4.30 0.21 -19.89
C ASP A 303 -5.18 -0.33 -21.03
N TYR A 304 -6.48 -0.01 -20.97
CA TYR A 304 -7.47 -0.28 -22.00
C TYR A 304 -7.73 0.91 -22.91
N LEU A 305 -7.65 2.14 -22.40
CA LEU A 305 -7.96 3.34 -23.18
C LEU A 305 -6.68 3.93 -23.79
N ASN A 306 -6.87 4.68 -24.87
CA ASN A 306 -5.84 5.55 -25.42
C ASN A 306 -5.45 6.59 -24.35
N MET A 307 -4.18 6.89 -24.22
CA MET A 307 -3.68 7.90 -23.29
C MET A 307 -3.90 9.33 -23.82
N VAL A 308 -3.95 9.47 -25.14
CA VAL A 308 -4.05 10.75 -25.85
C VAL A 308 -5.51 11.14 -26.01
N ASP A 309 -5.82 12.40 -25.78
CA ASP A 309 -7.11 12.98 -26.16
C ASP A 309 -7.08 13.24 -27.67
N GLU A 310 -7.85 12.45 -28.42
CA GLU A 310 -7.83 12.47 -29.88
C GLU A 310 -8.38 13.77 -30.45
N GLU A 311 -9.38 14.37 -29.79
CA GLU A 311 -10.04 15.60 -30.21
C GLU A 311 -9.15 16.81 -29.96
N ASN A 312 -8.42 16.79 -28.84
CA ASN A 312 -7.57 17.90 -28.43
C ASN A 312 -6.10 17.76 -28.82
N ARG A 313 -5.71 16.77 -29.64
CA ARG A 313 -4.30 16.49 -30.00
C ARG A 313 -3.50 17.71 -30.45
N TYR A 314 -4.14 18.68 -31.11
CA TYR A 314 -3.52 19.88 -31.64
C TYR A 314 -3.64 21.11 -30.72
N ALA A 315 -4.21 20.96 -29.52
CA ALA A 315 -4.45 22.08 -28.60
C ALA A 315 -3.15 22.75 -28.11
N HIS A 316 -2.03 22.02 -28.07
CA HIS A 316 -0.70 22.59 -27.85
C HIS A 316 -0.02 22.96 -29.17
N ALA A 317 -0.38 24.13 -29.71
CA ALA A 317 0.17 24.63 -30.97
C ALA A 317 1.71 24.72 -30.98
N GLU A 318 2.33 25.10 -29.85
CA GLU A 318 3.80 25.20 -29.71
C GLU A 318 4.49 23.85 -29.96
N LEU A 319 3.99 22.75 -29.37
CA LEU A 319 4.56 21.41 -29.57
C LEU A 319 4.55 21.01 -31.05
N TYR A 320 3.43 21.27 -31.73
CA TYR A 320 3.27 20.92 -33.13
C TYR A 320 4.05 21.84 -34.07
N ASN A 321 3.90 23.16 -33.92
CA ASN A 321 4.46 24.15 -34.84
C ASN A 321 5.98 24.31 -34.66
N ASP A 322 6.45 24.43 -33.42
CA ASP A 322 7.83 24.82 -33.13
C ASP A 322 8.74 23.59 -32.98
N TYR A 323 8.18 22.47 -32.52
CA TYR A 323 8.93 21.25 -32.22
C TYR A 323 8.54 20.05 -33.09
N GLY A 324 7.56 20.20 -33.99
CA GLY A 324 7.12 19.14 -34.90
C GLY A 324 6.56 17.92 -34.18
N TYR A 325 6.22 18.07 -32.90
CA TYR A 325 5.76 17.00 -32.02
C TYR A 325 4.27 16.77 -32.21
N LEU A 326 3.92 15.52 -32.51
CA LEU A 326 2.53 15.09 -32.57
C LEU A 326 2.43 13.72 -31.91
N ASP A 327 1.59 13.63 -30.90
CA ASP A 327 1.39 12.37 -30.18
C ASP A 327 0.78 11.31 -31.09
N SER A 328 1.24 10.08 -30.93
CA SER A 328 0.59 8.90 -31.48
C SER A 328 -0.38 8.32 -30.46
N ASP A 329 -1.37 7.56 -30.92
CA ASP A 329 -2.27 6.87 -29.99
C ASP A 329 -1.47 5.78 -29.28
N ILE A 330 -1.39 5.86 -27.95
CA ILE A 330 -0.54 4.99 -27.14
C ILE A 330 -1.28 4.43 -25.94
N LYS A 331 -0.91 3.20 -25.57
CA LYS A 331 -1.29 2.55 -24.30
C LYS A 331 -0.05 2.24 -23.50
N LEU A 332 -0.16 2.33 -22.19
CA LEU A 332 0.89 1.92 -21.28
C LEU A 332 0.59 0.54 -20.73
N SER A 333 1.64 -0.26 -20.62
CA SER A 333 1.67 -1.47 -19.79
C SER A 333 2.94 -1.44 -18.96
N TYR A 334 2.98 -2.15 -17.85
CA TYR A 334 4.15 -2.12 -16.98
C TYR A 334 4.31 -3.41 -16.21
N HIS A 335 5.57 -3.78 -15.94
CA HIS A 335 5.93 -4.75 -14.92
C HIS A 335 6.48 -3.98 -13.73
N SER A 336 6.13 -4.39 -12.51
CA SER A 336 6.58 -3.73 -11.28
C SER A 336 6.94 -4.75 -10.21
N ILE A 337 8.05 -4.51 -9.52
CA ILE A 337 8.49 -5.29 -8.35
C ILE A 337 8.63 -4.34 -7.18
N THR A 338 7.82 -4.54 -6.14
CA THR A 338 7.75 -3.63 -4.99
C THR A 338 7.93 -4.35 -3.67
N LEU A 339 8.45 -3.63 -2.68
CA LEU A 339 8.51 -4.09 -1.30
C LEU A 339 7.44 -3.37 -0.48
N GLY A 340 6.68 -4.14 0.30
CA GLY A 340 5.61 -3.61 1.11
C GLY A 340 5.58 -4.18 2.51
N TYR A 341 4.86 -3.47 3.35
CA TYR A 341 4.63 -3.80 4.74
C TYR A 341 3.16 -3.62 5.07
N SER A 342 2.59 -4.54 5.83
CA SER A 342 1.19 -4.48 6.24
C SER A 342 0.99 -4.99 7.65
N ARG A 343 -0.10 -4.53 8.25
CA ARG A 343 -0.55 -4.91 9.58
C ARG A 343 -2.04 -5.21 9.58
N THR A 344 -2.42 -6.31 10.20
CA THR A 344 -3.83 -6.58 10.50
C THR A 344 -4.28 -5.68 11.65
N ILE A 345 -5.30 -4.86 11.39
CA ILE A 345 -5.87 -3.90 12.35
C ILE A 345 -7.17 -4.42 12.94
N ILE A 346 -8.02 -5.04 12.13
CA ILE A 346 -9.31 -5.57 12.58
C ILE A 346 -9.29 -7.10 12.48
N TYR A 347 -9.77 -7.75 13.53
CA TYR A 347 -9.88 -9.20 13.63
C TYR A 347 -11.32 -9.57 13.96
N LYS A 348 -11.78 -10.70 13.41
CA LYS A 348 -13.04 -11.35 13.76
C LYS A 348 -12.72 -12.66 14.46
N PHE A 349 -13.44 -12.92 15.54
CA PHE A 349 -13.31 -14.13 16.33
C PHE A 349 -14.53 -15.02 16.04
N LYS A 350 -14.29 -16.30 15.76
CA LYS A 350 -15.34 -17.29 15.53
C LYS A 350 -15.11 -18.48 16.44
N ASP A 351 -16.06 -18.72 17.34
CA ASP A 351 -15.99 -19.84 18.26
C ASP A 351 -16.72 -21.05 17.69
N LYS A 352 -16.23 -22.26 18.00
CA LYS A 352 -16.80 -23.53 17.53
C LYS A 352 -17.89 -24.13 18.44
N PHE A 353 -18.47 -23.38 19.37
CA PHE A 353 -19.35 -23.94 20.39
C PHE A 353 -20.73 -24.45 19.91
N ASN A 354 -21.12 -24.18 18.66
CA ASN A 354 -22.48 -24.47 18.16
C ASN A 354 -22.46 -25.32 16.87
N GLN A 355 -21.51 -26.24 16.74
CA GLN A 355 -21.57 -27.35 15.79
C GLN A 355 -21.45 -28.64 16.58
#